data_AF-A0A7C4RKK8-F1
#
_entry.id   AF-A0A7C4RKK8-F1
#
_cell.length_a   1.000
_cell.length_b   1.000
_cell.length_c   1.000
_cell.angle_alpha   90.00
_cell.angle_beta   90.00
_cell.angle_gamma   90.00
#
_symmetry.space_group_name_H-M   'P 1'
#
loop_
_entity.id
_entity.type
_entity.pdbx_description
1 polymer ?
#
loop_
_entity_poly.entity_id
_entity_poly.type
_entity_poly.pdbx_seq_one_letter_code
_entity_poly.pdbx_strand_id
1 'polypeptide(L)'
;MKFGIPRGLYYEPLLTEWKVFLEDLGHSVEISPPTNKLILDEGVKEGVNEACISLKLSIGHAMYLKDRVDCIFAPRLMNMDKYKRITLCPKFRGLPDLFRVFIPNVLSLNAYLGSFERRLSFYSKVGRELRVGFLRVLRAYRRARLASKKVKELQRDGFLPDEARAWVLGGSEPSFTLKRKDEALPIIAVVGYPYIIYDDYVSHSLLKKLVNMGFNVVTPEMMDDKEIEEALRYLWKPLFWSQSNKVVGAAFKLLRKPEIDGMIHVSSFSCGTDAWVGSLIELEAKKFEKPLMRIVVDEHTAEAGLVTRLEAFTDLVRWRKGRAVI
;
A
#
# COMPACT_ATOMS: atom_id res chain seq x y z
N MET A 1 -28.23 -3.63 -2.50
CA MET A 1 -27.37 -2.46 -2.28
C MET A 1 -26.06 -2.68 -3.02
N LYS A 2 -25.61 -1.63 -3.69
CA LYS A 2 -24.34 -1.51 -4.35
C LYS A 2 -23.39 -0.72 -3.45
N PHE A 3 -22.30 -1.36 -3.02
CA PHE A 3 -21.26 -0.72 -2.21
C PHE A 3 -20.14 -0.19 -3.09
N GLY A 4 -19.67 1.02 -2.77
CA GLY A 4 -18.42 1.57 -3.29
C GLY A 4 -17.28 1.37 -2.33
N ILE A 5 -16.11 0.94 -2.83
CA ILE A 5 -14.87 0.93 -2.06
C ILE A 5 -13.85 1.81 -2.80
N PRO A 6 -13.52 3.00 -2.27
CA PRO A 6 -12.53 3.86 -2.91
C PRO A 6 -11.13 3.24 -2.80
N ARG A 7 -10.38 3.30 -3.89
CA ARG A 7 -8.94 3.06 -3.88
C ARG A 7 -8.21 4.17 -3.12
N GLY A 8 -6.95 3.90 -2.80
CA GLY A 8 -6.07 4.85 -2.12
C GLY A 8 -5.97 4.62 -0.61
N LEU A 9 -4.90 5.16 -0.03
CA LEU A 9 -4.55 4.91 1.37
C LEU A 9 -4.55 3.39 1.68
N TYR A 10 -4.82 2.99 2.91
CA TYR A 10 -4.73 1.59 3.34
C TYR A 10 -5.98 0.78 3.00
N TYR A 11 -6.83 1.31 2.11
CA TYR A 11 -7.96 0.58 1.57
C TYR A 11 -7.46 -0.31 0.43
N GLU A 12 -6.40 0.11 -0.29
CA GLU A 12 -5.76 -0.64 -1.37
C GLU A 12 -5.34 -2.07 -0.97
N PRO A 13 -4.65 -2.30 0.18
CA PRO A 13 -4.31 -3.65 0.62
C PRO A 13 -5.49 -4.47 1.16
N LEU A 14 -6.65 -3.83 1.43
CA LEU A 14 -7.84 -4.45 1.99
C LEU A 14 -8.96 -4.67 0.96
N LEU A 15 -8.81 -4.15 -0.27
CA LEU A 15 -9.83 -4.23 -1.33
C LEU A 15 -10.34 -5.64 -1.57
N THR A 16 -9.44 -6.62 -1.73
CA THR A 16 -9.84 -8.01 -2.00
C THR A 16 -10.64 -8.59 -0.84
N GLU A 17 -10.23 -8.32 0.40
CA GLU A 17 -10.91 -8.82 1.59
C GLU A 17 -12.34 -8.24 1.67
N TRP A 18 -12.47 -6.94 1.49
CA TRP A 18 -13.77 -6.26 1.60
C TRP A 18 -14.70 -6.54 0.44
N LYS A 19 -14.19 -6.59 -0.80
CA LYS A 19 -14.98 -6.95 -1.98
C LYS A 19 -15.57 -8.34 -1.84
N VAL A 20 -14.73 -9.35 -1.59
CA VAL A 20 -15.20 -10.74 -1.42
C VAL A 20 -16.16 -10.87 -0.25
N PHE A 21 -15.91 -10.17 0.86
CA PHE A 21 -16.80 -10.20 2.02
C PHE A 21 -18.20 -9.69 1.66
N LEU A 22 -18.31 -8.49 1.09
CA LEU A 22 -19.60 -7.87 0.77
C LEU A 22 -20.34 -8.62 -0.35
N GLU A 23 -19.61 -9.14 -1.35
CA GLU A 23 -20.19 -9.96 -2.42
C GLU A 23 -20.75 -11.30 -1.92
N ASP A 24 -20.06 -11.98 -1.00
CA ASP A 24 -20.57 -13.23 -0.39
C ASP A 24 -21.81 -12.97 0.50
N LEU A 25 -21.93 -11.76 1.05
CA LEU A 25 -23.15 -11.29 1.72
C LEU A 25 -24.29 -10.94 0.74
N GLY A 26 -24.06 -11.00 -0.57
CA GLY A 26 -25.09 -10.79 -1.61
C GLY A 26 -25.21 -9.33 -2.07
N HIS A 27 -24.19 -8.51 -1.85
CA HIS A 27 -24.15 -7.13 -2.33
C HIS A 27 -23.24 -7.00 -3.56
N SER A 28 -23.55 -6.09 -4.48
CA SER A 28 -22.63 -5.76 -5.57
C SER A 28 -21.59 -4.76 -5.10
N VAL A 29 -20.32 -4.93 -5.50
CA VAL A 29 -19.23 -4.04 -5.09
C VAL A 29 -18.57 -3.39 -6.30
N GLU A 30 -18.56 -2.06 -6.31
CA GLU A 30 -17.78 -1.24 -7.24
C GLU A 30 -16.52 -0.72 -6.55
N ILE A 31 -15.37 -0.94 -7.17
CA ILE A 31 -14.10 -0.34 -6.77
C ILE A 31 -13.81 0.78 -7.76
N SER A 32 -13.33 1.93 -7.29
CA SER A 32 -12.91 3.00 -8.20
C SER A 32 -11.80 2.52 -9.15
N PRO A 33 -11.68 3.08 -10.36
CA PRO A 33 -10.66 2.66 -11.33
C PRO A 33 -9.25 3.01 -10.83
N PRO A 34 -8.18 2.45 -11.45
CA PRO A 34 -6.82 2.94 -11.20
C PRO A 34 -6.75 4.46 -11.28
N THR A 35 -5.89 5.04 -10.43
CA THR A 35 -5.71 6.49 -10.37
C THR A 35 -5.40 7.04 -11.75
N ASN A 36 -6.06 8.15 -12.07
CA ASN A 36 -5.87 8.89 -13.30
C ASN A 36 -6.04 10.38 -13.01
N LYS A 37 -5.80 11.21 -14.03
CA LYS A 37 -5.86 12.67 -13.88
C LYS A 37 -7.20 13.16 -13.34
N LEU A 38 -8.32 12.58 -13.76
CA LEU A 38 -9.64 12.99 -13.29
C LEU A 38 -9.81 12.75 -11.78
N ILE A 39 -9.38 11.57 -11.30
CA ILE A 39 -9.39 11.26 -9.86
C ILE A 39 -8.46 12.20 -9.09
N LEU A 40 -7.27 12.48 -9.62
CA LEU A 40 -6.36 13.42 -8.98
C LEU A 40 -6.98 14.82 -8.88
N ASP A 41 -7.45 15.36 -10.00
CA ASP A 41 -7.99 16.72 -10.10
C ASP A 41 -9.19 16.90 -9.15
N GLU A 42 -10.11 15.94 -9.10
CA GLU A 42 -11.23 15.95 -8.13
C GLU A 42 -10.73 15.87 -6.68
N GLY A 43 -9.72 15.05 -6.42
CA GLY A 43 -9.11 14.94 -5.09
C GLY A 43 -8.41 16.22 -4.62
N VAL A 44 -7.77 16.94 -5.54
CA VAL A 44 -7.11 18.23 -5.29
C VAL A 44 -8.13 19.33 -5.05
N LYS A 45 -9.21 19.35 -5.85
CA LYS A 45 -10.27 20.35 -5.75
C LYS A 45 -11.03 20.28 -4.41
N GLU A 46 -11.35 19.07 -3.96
CA GLU A 46 -12.13 18.86 -2.72
C GLU A 46 -11.24 18.71 -1.47
N GLY A 47 -9.94 18.44 -1.67
CA GLY A 47 -8.98 18.26 -0.58
C GLY A 47 -8.40 19.58 -0.07
N VAL A 48 -7.90 19.57 1.18
CA VAL A 48 -7.12 20.68 1.73
C VAL A 48 -5.72 20.70 1.13
N ASN A 49 -5.16 21.90 0.89
CA ASN A 49 -3.87 22.06 0.22
C ASN A 49 -2.73 21.34 0.95
N GLU A 50 -2.71 21.41 2.29
CA GLU A 50 -1.68 20.78 3.12
C GLU A 50 -1.87 19.26 3.26
N ALA A 51 -2.91 18.67 2.69
CA ALA A 51 -3.05 17.22 2.70
C ALA A 51 -2.04 16.57 1.76
N CYS A 52 -1.34 15.55 2.25
CA CYS A 52 -0.56 14.66 1.38
C CYS A 52 -1.41 14.10 0.22
N ILE A 53 -0.75 13.92 -0.92
CA ILE A 53 -1.32 13.39 -2.16
C ILE A 53 -2.20 12.15 -1.95
N SER A 54 -1.79 11.22 -1.08
CA SER A 54 -2.55 9.99 -0.83
C SER A 54 -3.93 10.24 -0.21
N LEU A 55 -4.07 11.27 0.62
CA LEU A 55 -5.38 11.64 1.17
C LEU A 55 -6.25 12.28 0.09
N LYS A 56 -5.70 13.20 -0.71
CA LYS A 56 -6.40 13.82 -1.85
C LYS A 56 -6.89 12.76 -2.83
N LEU A 57 -6.05 11.78 -3.18
CA LEU A 57 -6.45 10.65 -4.01
C LEU A 57 -7.59 9.83 -3.43
N SER A 58 -7.55 9.53 -2.12
CA SER A 58 -8.66 8.84 -1.47
C SER A 58 -9.97 9.63 -1.53
N ILE A 59 -9.91 10.97 -1.46
CA ILE A 59 -11.09 11.83 -1.67
C ILE A 59 -11.55 11.74 -3.12
N GLY A 60 -10.65 11.88 -4.10
CA GLY A 60 -10.98 11.79 -5.53
C GLY A 60 -11.61 10.44 -5.90
N HIS A 61 -11.10 9.33 -5.35
CA HIS A 61 -11.68 7.99 -5.52
C HIS A 61 -13.07 7.87 -4.90
N ALA A 62 -13.30 8.49 -3.74
CA ALA A 62 -14.62 8.53 -3.11
C ALA A 62 -15.59 9.39 -3.92
N MET A 63 -15.14 10.54 -4.44
CA MET A 63 -15.93 11.42 -5.30
C MET A 63 -16.32 10.74 -6.61
N TYR A 64 -15.42 9.97 -7.22
CA TYR A 64 -15.75 9.14 -8.39
C TYR A 64 -16.92 8.18 -8.11
N LEU A 65 -16.98 7.61 -6.91
CA LEU A 65 -18.00 6.63 -6.51
C LEU A 65 -19.30 7.26 -6.01
N LYS A 66 -19.29 8.53 -5.60
CA LYS A 66 -20.38 9.22 -4.90
C LYS A 66 -21.76 8.98 -5.52
N ASP A 67 -21.88 9.14 -6.84
CA ASP A 67 -23.15 9.02 -7.57
C ASP A 67 -23.31 7.68 -8.29
N ARG A 68 -22.41 6.71 -8.04
CA ARG A 68 -22.38 5.39 -8.70
C ARG A 68 -22.83 4.25 -7.80
N VAL A 69 -22.95 4.49 -6.50
CA VAL A 69 -23.18 3.45 -5.48
C VAL A 69 -24.20 3.92 -4.45
N ASP A 70 -24.88 2.98 -3.80
CA ASP A 70 -25.87 3.30 -2.76
C ASP A 70 -25.20 3.73 -1.46
N CYS A 71 -24.01 3.18 -1.19
CA CYS A 71 -23.26 3.41 0.03
C CYS A 71 -21.76 3.20 -0.18
N ILE A 72 -20.93 4.06 0.39
CA ILE A 72 -19.48 3.84 0.45
C ILE A 72 -19.14 3.02 1.70
N PHE A 73 -18.43 1.91 1.52
CA PHE A 73 -17.84 1.15 2.60
C PHE A 73 -16.46 1.72 2.94
N ALA A 74 -16.40 2.48 4.03
CA ALA A 74 -15.18 3.13 4.51
C ALA A 74 -15.00 2.89 6.02
N PRO A 75 -14.50 1.72 6.43
CA PRO A 75 -14.24 1.44 7.83
C PRO A 75 -13.19 2.39 8.42
N ARG A 76 -13.42 2.84 9.66
CA ARG A 76 -12.45 3.63 10.40
C ARG A 76 -11.33 2.72 10.88
N LEU A 77 -10.17 2.77 10.21
CA LEU A 77 -9.05 1.91 10.56
C LEU A 77 -8.38 2.40 11.84
N MET A 78 -8.62 1.69 12.95
CA MET A 78 -8.11 2.08 14.28
C MET A 78 -6.75 1.44 14.57
N ASN A 79 -6.59 0.18 14.16
CA ASN A 79 -5.40 -0.61 14.41
C ASN A 79 -5.36 -1.81 13.46
N MET A 80 -4.15 -2.13 12.99
CA MET A 80 -3.87 -3.30 12.16
C MET A 80 -2.78 -4.20 12.74
N ASP A 81 -2.26 -3.82 13.90
CA ASP A 81 -1.12 -4.45 14.55
C ASP A 81 -1.59 -5.29 15.75
N LYS A 82 -0.87 -6.37 16.04
CA LYS A 82 -1.14 -7.20 17.23
C LYS A 82 -1.09 -6.37 18.52
N TYR A 83 -0.25 -5.34 18.57
CA TYR A 83 -0.18 -4.41 19.69
C TYR A 83 -1.20 -3.27 19.55
N LYS A 84 -2.14 -3.15 20.52
CA LYS A 84 -3.18 -2.10 20.54
C LYS A 84 -2.63 -0.66 20.55
N ARG A 85 -1.43 -0.47 21.11
CA ARG A 85 -0.76 0.86 21.17
C ARG A 85 -0.28 1.35 19.82
N ILE A 86 -0.06 0.44 18.85
CA ILE A 86 0.34 0.80 17.50
C ILE A 86 -0.93 1.08 16.71
N THR A 87 -1.02 2.27 16.11
CA THR A 87 -2.18 2.71 15.35
C THR A 87 -1.78 3.01 13.90
N LEU A 88 -2.62 3.73 13.19
CA LEU A 88 -2.37 4.21 11.83
C LEU A 88 -2.24 5.73 11.86
N CYS A 89 -1.76 6.34 10.77
CA CYS A 89 -1.78 7.79 10.61
C CYS A 89 -3.19 8.34 10.95
N PRO A 90 -3.32 9.47 11.68
CA PRO A 90 -4.61 10.04 12.03
C PRO A 90 -5.54 10.25 10.83
N LYS A 91 -4.99 10.47 9.64
CA LYS A 91 -5.74 10.57 8.37
C LYS A 91 -6.59 9.33 8.09
N PHE A 92 -6.12 8.11 8.35
CA PHE A 92 -6.94 6.90 8.18
C PHE A 92 -8.12 6.83 9.17
N ARG A 93 -7.95 7.42 10.35
CA ARG A 93 -9.01 7.47 11.37
C ARG A 93 -10.03 8.54 11.03
N GLY A 94 -9.63 9.70 10.50
CA GLY A 94 -10.56 10.76 10.09
C GLY A 94 -11.23 10.52 8.73
N LEU A 95 -10.67 9.63 7.89
CA LEU A 95 -11.08 9.45 6.50
C LEU A 95 -12.60 9.25 6.30
N PRO A 96 -13.29 8.38 7.08
CA PRO A 96 -14.72 8.17 6.85
C PRO A 96 -15.57 9.40 7.21
N ASP A 97 -15.14 10.21 8.17
CA ASP A 97 -15.84 11.46 8.49
C ASP A 97 -15.63 12.50 7.40
N LEU A 98 -14.43 12.54 6.80
CA LEU A 98 -14.17 13.39 5.65
C LEU A 98 -15.05 13.01 4.46
N PHE A 99 -15.21 11.71 4.18
CA PHE A 99 -16.13 11.26 3.12
C PHE A 99 -17.58 11.68 3.39
N ARG A 100 -18.02 11.69 4.65
CA ARG A 100 -19.39 12.12 5.01
C ARG A 100 -19.67 13.59 4.73
N VAL A 101 -18.64 14.44 4.61
CA VAL A 101 -18.81 15.83 4.21
C VAL A 101 -19.37 15.92 2.78
N PHE A 102 -18.92 15.02 1.90
CA PHE A 102 -19.26 15.06 0.47
C PHE A 102 -20.30 14.01 0.07
N ILE A 103 -20.48 12.96 0.87
CA ILE A 103 -21.19 11.73 0.51
C ILE A 103 -22.12 11.33 1.68
N PRO A 104 -23.45 11.36 1.49
CA PRO A 104 -24.40 11.18 2.60
C PRO A 104 -24.36 9.75 3.19
N ASN A 105 -24.17 8.73 2.35
CA ASN A 105 -24.27 7.32 2.76
C ASN A 105 -22.89 6.66 2.87
N VAL A 106 -22.28 6.76 4.05
CA VAL A 106 -20.98 6.10 4.35
C VAL A 106 -21.13 5.10 5.49
N LEU A 107 -20.98 3.81 5.17
CA LEU A 107 -20.91 2.73 6.14
C LEU A 107 -19.50 2.70 6.76
N SER A 108 -19.40 3.24 7.96
CA SER A 108 -18.14 3.36 8.70
C SER A 108 -18.27 2.82 10.11
N LEU A 109 -17.55 1.73 10.38
CA LEU A 109 -17.40 1.13 11.69
C LEU A 109 -15.92 1.11 12.10
N ASN A 110 -15.66 1.18 13.40
CA ASN A 110 -14.30 1.07 13.94
C ASN A 110 -13.71 -0.32 13.64
N ALA A 111 -12.71 -0.36 12.77
CA ALA A 111 -12.01 -1.56 12.34
C ALA A 111 -10.74 -1.77 13.15
N TYR A 112 -10.73 -2.86 13.92
CA TYR A 112 -9.54 -3.38 14.60
C TYR A 112 -9.15 -4.68 13.93
N LEU A 113 -8.07 -4.66 13.15
CA LEU A 113 -7.68 -5.77 12.27
C LEU A 113 -6.40 -6.47 12.72
N GLY A 114 -5.89 -6.17 13.91
CA GLY A 114 -4.62 -6.70 14.40
C GLY A 114 -4.65 -8.10 15.02
N SER A 115 -5.83 -8.71 15.23
CA SER A 115 -5.94 -10.10 15.69
C SER A 115 -7.20 -10.76 15.12
N PHE A 116 -7.28 -12.09 15.21
CA PHE A 116 -8.42 -12.85 14.71
C PHE A 116 -9.73 -12.44 15.38
N GLU A 117 -9.74 -12.33 16.71
CA GLU A 117 -10.93 -12.00 17.51
C GLU A 117 -11.42 -10.59 17.18
N ARG A 118 -10.49 -9.63 17.03
CA ARG A 118 -10.82 -8.24 16.71
C ARG A 118 -11.35 -8.09 15.29
N ARG A 119 -10.77 -8.81 14.32
CA ARG A 119 -11.30 -8.88 12.95
C ARG A 119 -12.69 -9.48 12.94
N LEU A 120 -12.89 -10.63 13.57
CA LEU A 120 -14.19 -11.29 13.62
C LEU A 120 -15.24 -10.40 14.29
N SER A 121 -14.88 -9.69 15.37
CA SER A 121 -15.73 -8.70 16.01
C SER A 121 -16.12 -7.56 15.05
N PHE A 122 -15.16 -7.03 14.28
CA PHE A 122 -15.43 -6.01 13.26
C PHE A 122 -16.41 -6.52 12.20
N TYR A 123 -16.15 -7.67 11.58
CA TYR A 123 -17.03 -8.25 10.56
C TYR A 123 -18.41 -8.62 11.10
N SER A 124 -18.49 -9.06 12.36
CA SER A 124 -19.78 -9.31 13.03
C SER A 124 -20.57 -8.01 13.22
N LYS A 125 -19.90 -6.89 13.53
CA LYS A 125 -20.55 -5.57 13.60
C LYS A 125 -21.06 -5.13 12.23
N VAL A 126 -20.26 -5.30 11.17
CA VAL A 126 -20.69 -5.03 9.79
C VAL A 126 -21.93 -5.87 9.44
N GLY A 127 -21.90 -7.17 9.74
CA GLY A 127 -23.03 -8.06 9.53
C GLY A 127 -24.32 -7.63 10.25
N ARG A 128 -24.21 -7.16 11.50
CA ARG A 128 -25.37 -6.62 12.24
C ARG A 128 -25.95 -5.36 11.59
N GLU A 129 -25.09 -4.45 11.13
CA GLU A 129 -25.52 -3.24 10.42
C GLU A 129 -26.26 -3.60 9.12
N LEU A 130 -25.77 -4.63 8.42
CA LEU A 130 -26.39 -5.17 7.20
C LEU A 130 -27.54 -6.14 7.47
N ARG A 131 -27.92 -6.36 8.74
CA ARG A 131 -28.97 -7.29 9.18
C ARG A 131 -28.77 -8.73 8.68
N VAL A 132 -27.52 -9.18 8.64
CA VAL A 132 -27.13 -10.53 8.22
C VAL A 132 -26.79 -11.41 9.43
N GLY A 133 -27.27 -12.66 9.42
CA GLY A 133 -27.00 -13.64 10.47
C GLY A 133 -25.52 -14.03 10.59
N PHE A 134 -25.08 -14.30 11.83
CA PHE A 134 -23.67 -14.55 12.17
C PHE A 134 -23.00 -15.68 11.37
N LEU A 135 -23.71 -16.79 11.10
CA LEU A 135 -23.15 -17.91 10.34
C LEU A 135 -22.76 -17.52 8.90
N ARG A 136 -23.57 -16.67 8.26
CA ARG A 136 -23.29 -16.16 6.92
C ARG A 136 -22.12 -15.17 6.96
N VAL A 137 -22.05 -14.32 7.97
CA VAL A 137 -20.91 -13.41 8.21
C VAL A 137 -19.60 -14.19 8.39
N LEU A 138 -19.61 -15.24 9.20
CA LEU A 138 -18.41 -16.06 9.45
C LEU A 138 -17.93 -16.75 8.17
N ARG A 139 -18.87 -17.26 7.35
CA ARG A 139 -18.56 -17.86 6.04
C ARG A 139 -17.93 -16.83 5.09
N ALA A 140 -18.57 -15.68 4.93
CA ALA A 140 -18.08 -14.59 4.09
C ALA A 140 -16.68 -14.12 4.54
N TYR A 141 -16.49 -13.94 5.85
CA TYR A 141 -15.21 -13.58 6.43
C TYR A 141 -14.11 -14.61 6.12
N ARG A 142 -14.39 -15.91 6.25
CA ARG A 142 -13.41 -16.96 5.92
C ARG A 142 -13.01 -16.93 4.44
N ARG A 143 -13.99 -16.78 3.53
CA ARG A 143 -13.71 -16.67 2.08
C ARG A 143 -12.89 -15.43 1.75
N ALA A 144 -13.27 -14.28 2.33
CA ALA A 144 -12.54 -13.03 2.20
C ALA A 144 -11.09 -13.13 2.68
N ARG A 145 -10.86 -13.77 3.84
CA ARG A 145 -9.52 -14.00 4.38
C ARG A 145 -8.69 -14.93 3.50
N LEU A 146 -9.29 -15.98 2.94
CA LEU A 146 -8.60 -16.89 2.03
C LEU A 146 -8.19 -16.17 0.75
N ALA A 147 -9.09 -15.38 0.14
CA ALA A 147 -8.78 -14.60 -1.06
C ALA A 147 -7.67 -13.56 -0.78
N SER A 148 -7.76 -12.83 0.33
CA SER A 148 -6.71 -11.89 0.75
C SER A 148 -5.37 -12.59 0.98
N LYS A 149 -5.37 -13.81 1.54
CA LYS A 149 -4.14 -14.59 1.75
C LYS A 149 -3.49 -14.98 0.42
N LYS A 150 -4.28 -15.46 -0.55
CA LYS A 150 -3.79 -15.80 -1.90
C LYS A 150 -3.14 -14.59 -2.58
N VAL A 151 -3.78 -13.42 -2.52
CA VAL A 151 -3.19 -12.19 -3.07
C VAL A 151 -1.85 -11.85 -2.40
N LYS A 152 -1.74 -12.01 -1.07
CA LYS A 152 -0.46 -11.81 -0.36
C LYS A 152 0.61 -12.82 -0.75
N GLU A 153 0.24 -14.08 -0.98
CA GLU A 153 1.17 -15.12 -1.45
C GLU A 153 1.73 -14.73 -2.83
N LEU A 154 0.88 -14.28 -3.76
CA LEU A 154 1.32 -13.78 -5.06
C LEU A 154 2.20 -12.53 -4.97
N GLN A 155 1.90 -11.61 -4.05
CA GLN A 155 2.77 -10.47 -3.78
C GLN A 155 4.15 -10.90 -3.26
N ARG A 156 4.23 -11.99 -2.48
CA ARG A 156 5.51 -12.59 -2.04
C ARG A 156 6.34 -13.12 -3.21
N ASP A 157 5.66 -13.65 -4.21
CA ASP A 157 6.27 -14.14 -5.44
C ASP A 157 6.69 -12.99 -6.40
N GLY A 158 6.33 -11.74 -6.07
CA GLY A 158 6.72 -10.55 -6.82
C GLY A 158 5.69 -10.06 -7.83
N PHE A 159 4.47 -10.59 -7.81
CA PHE A 159 3.37 -10.08 -8.65
C PHE A 159 2.80 -8.77 -8.08
N LEU A 160 2.36 -7.89 -8.99
CA LEU A 160 1.75 -6.62 -8.61
C LEU A 160 0.39 -6.83 -7.91
N PRO A 161 0.02 -6.01 -6.91
CA PRO A 161 -1.23 -6.16 -6.16
C PRO A 161 -2.50 -6.18 -7.03
N ASP A 162 -2.55 -5.35 -8.08
CA ASP A 162 -3.70 -5.28 -8.98
C ASP A 162 -3.85 -6.55 -9.82
N GLU A 163 -2.76 -7.04 -10.42
CA GLU A 163 -2.76 -8.28 -11.20
C GLU A 163 -3.07 -9.51 -10.33
N ALA A 164 -2.44 -9.59 -9.16
CA ALA A 164 -2.68 -10.65 -8.18
C ALA A 164 -4.15 -10.68 -7.74
N ARG A 165 -4.75 -9.51 -7.48
CA ARG A 165 -6.16 -9.39 -7.13
C ARG A 165 -7.07 -9.77 -8.29
N ALA A 166 -6.79 -9.30 -9.51
CA ALA A 166 -7.56 -9.65 -10.69
C ALA A 166 -7.62 -11.17 -10.86
N TRP A 167 -6.46 -11.84 -10.79
CA TRP A 167 -6.39 -13.29 -10.94
C TRP A 167 -7.15 -14.05 -9.84
N VAL A 168 -6.97 -13.68 -8.56
CA VAL A 168 -7.68 -14.32 -7.43
C VAL A 168 -9.20 -14.15 -7.51
N LEU A 169 -9.66 -13.08 -8.15
CA LEU A 169 -11.08 -12.80 -8.37
C LEU A 169 -11.63 -13.40 -9.69
N GLY A 170 -10.85 -14.24 -10.38
CA GLY A 170 -11.28 -14.95 -11.60
C GLY A 170 -11.01 -14.19 -12.90
N GLY A 171 -10.19 -13.13 -12.86
CA GLY A 171 -9.69 -12.41 -14.03
C GLY A 171 -8.46 -13.06 -14.66
N SER A 172 -7.73 -12.27 -15.45
CA SER A 172 -6.52 -12.70 -16.15
C SER A 172 -5.38 -13.07 -15.19
N GLU A 173 -4.56 -14.03 -15.60
CA GLU A 173 -3.32 -14.39 -14.92
C GLU A 173 -2.33 -13.20 -14.92
N PRO A 174 -1.50 -13.03 -13.87
CA PRO A 174 -0.49 -11.98 -13.83
C PRO A 174 0.50 -12.13 -14.99
N SER A 175 0.80 -11.01 -15.63
CA SER A 175 1.71 -10.95 -16.78
C SER A 175 3.07 -10.37 -16.43
N PHE A 176 3.14 -9.64 -15.31
CA PHE A 176 4.31 -8.88 -14.91
C PHE A 176 4.79 -9.29 -13.52
N THR A 177 6.11 -9.50 -13.39
CA THR A 177 6.76 -9.82 -12.12
C THR A 177 7.95 -8.90 -11.85
N LEU A 178 8.15 -8.57 -10.58
CA LEU A 178 9.28 -7.79 -10.08
C LEU A 178 10.59 -8.59 -10.04
N LYS A 179 10.52 -9.92 -10.13
CA LYS A 179 11.67 -10.83 -10.16
C LYS A 179 11.81 -11.46 -11.53
N ARG A 180 12.84 -11.09 -12.27
CA ARG A 180 13.26 -11.82 -13.48
C ARG A 180 14.06 -13.06 -13.07
N LYS A 181 14.06 -14.07 -13.95
CA LYS A 181 14.77 -15.34 -13.73
C LYS A 181 16.30 -15.20 -13.75
N ASP A 182 16.80 -14.08 -14.25
CA ASP A 182 18.23 -13.82 -14.30
C ASP A 182 18.73 -13.32 -12.93
N GLU A 183 19.44 -14.20 -12.22
CA GLU A 183 20.02 -13.95 -10.90
C GLU A 183 21.22 -12.99 -10.95
N ALA A 184 21.81 -12.74 -12.12
CA ALA A 184 22.93 -11.80 -12.26
C ALA A 184 22.48 -10.34 -12.16
N LEU A 185 21.21 -10.05 -12.42
CA LEU A 185 20.69 -8.69 -12.44
C LEU A 185 20.83 -8.01 -11.07
N PRO A 186 21.19 -6.72 -11.02
CA PRO A 186 21.24 -5.99 -9.77
C PRO A 186 19.86 -5.89 -9.10
N ILE A 187 19.84 -5.95 -7.77
CA ILE A 187 18.61 -5.93 -6.99
C ILE A 187 18.43 -4.56 -6.35
N ILE A 188 17.34 -3.88 -6.68
CA ILE A 188 16.94 -2.61 -6.06
C ILE A 188 15.76 -2.86 -5.12
N ALA A 189 15.93 -2.49 -3.85
CA ALA A 189 14.83 -2.44 -2.90
C ALA A 189 14.01 -1.16 -3.11
N VAL A 190 12.71 -1.27 -3.34
CA VAL A 190 11.79 -0.12 -3.39
C VAL A 190 10.91 -0.15 -2.16
N VAL A 191 11.13 0.81 -1.26
CA VAL A 191 10.43 0.92 0.01
C VAL A 191 9.59 2.20 0.06
N GLY A 192 8.43 2.12 0.66
CA GLY A 192 7.47 3.21 0.73
C GLY A 192 6.11 2.65 1.10
N TYR A 193 5.13 3.53 1.26
CA TYR A 193 3.79 3.04 1.56
C TYR A 193 3.15 2.36 0.32
N PRO A 194 2.42 1.24 0.50
CA PRO A 194 1.90 0.45 -0.62
C PRO A 194 1.00 1.27 -1.55
N TYR A 195 0.21 2.19 -0.98
CA TYR A 195 -0.68 3.09 -1.72
C TYR A 195 0.03 4.22 -2.47
N ILE A 196 1.36 4.26 -2.43
CA ILE A 196 2.19 5.16 -3.23
C ILE A 196 2.98 4.34 -4.25
N ILE A 197 3.69 3.30 -3.80
CA ILE A 197 4.60 2.52 -4.66
C ILE A 197 3.88 1.69 -5.74
N TYR A 198 2.63 1.27 -5.48
CA TYR A 198 1.84 0.48 -6.43
C TYR A 198 0.83 1.32 -7.21
N ASP A 199 0.73 2.62 -6.93
CA ASP A 199 -0.10 3.51 -7.73
C ASP A 199 0.70 3.95 -8.95
N ASP A 200 0.37 3.40 -10.12
CA ASP A 200 1.10 3.65 -11.37
C ASP A 200 1.08 5.13 -11.77
N TYR A 201 0.01 5.87 -11.44
CA TYR A 201 -0.10 7.28 -11.79
C TYR A 201 0.78 8.15 -10.89
N VAL A 202 0.79 7.88 -9.58
CA VAL A 202 1.57 8.67 -8.60
C VAL A 202 3.05 8.33 -8.65
N SER A 203 3.37 7.04 -8.74
CA SER A 203 4.75 6.56 -8.81
C SER A 203 5.35 6.64 -10.22
N HIS A 204 4.56 7.04 -11.22
CA HIS A 204 4.93 7.01 -12.63
C HIS A 204 5.46 5.64 -13.07
N SER A 205 4.75 4.59 -12.63
CA SER A 205 5.10 3.18 -12.86
C SER A 205 6.56 2.83 -12.52
N LEU A 206 7.08 3.41 -11.43
CA LEU A 206 8.48 3.25 -10.98
C LEU A 206 8.94 1.78 -11.00
N LEU A 207 8.12 0.87 -10.45
CA LEU A 207 8.46 -0.55 -10.36
C LEU A 207 8.65 -1.18 -11.75
N LYS A 208 7.75 -0.87 -12.70
CA LYS A 208 7.82 -1.36 -14.08
C LYS A 208 9.04 -0.80 -14.80
N LYS A 209 9.34 0.48 -14.61
CA LYS A 209 10.51 1.14 -15.20
C LYS A 209 11.81 0.48 -14.74
N LEU A 210 11.98 0.24 -13.44
CA LEU A 210 13.17 -0.44 -12.91
C LEU A 210 13.37 -1.84 -13.50
N VAL A 211 12.31 -2.63 -13.59
CA VAL A 211 12.38 -3.97 -14.20
C VAL A 211 12.75 -3.88 -15.68
N ASN A 212 12.17 -2.92 -16.43
CA ASN A 212 12.49 -2.69 -17.84
C ASN A 212 13.93 -2.19 -18.04
N MET A 213 14.51 -1.50 -17.06
CA MET A 213 15.92 -1.11 -17.02
C MET A 213 16.84 -2.29 -16.62
N GLY A 214 16.33 -3.50 -16.44
CA GLY A 214 17.14 -4.69 -16.17
C GLY A 214 17.52 -4.85 -14.70
N PHE A 215 16.63 -4.48 -13.78
CA PHE A 215 16.81 -4.71 -12.35
C PHE A 215 15.78 -5.70 -11.82
N ASN A 216 16.18 -6.49 -10.84
CA ASN A 216 15.23 -7.18 -9.97
C ASN A 216 14.78 -6.22 -8.88
N VAL A 217 13.49 -6.22 -8.57
CA VAL A 217 12.91 -5.30 -7.59
C VAL A 217 12.35 -6.07 -6.41
N VAL A 218 12.66 -5.62 -5.20
CA VAL A 218 12.13 -6.18 -3.95
C VAL A 218 11.37 -5.10 -3.18
N THR A 219 10.17 -5.42 -2.71
CA THR A 219 9.30 -4.51 -1.95
C THR A 219 8.97 -5.09 -0.57
N PRO A 220 8.48 -4.28 0.40
CA PRO A 220 8.07 -4.76 1.72
C PRO A 220 7.00 -5.85 1.69
N GLU A 221 6.12 -5.87 0.68
CA GLU A 221 5.08 -6.91 0.51
C GLU A 221 5.65 -8.27 0.14
N MET A 222 6.88 -8.31 -0.36
CA MET A 222 7.57 -9.54 -0.74
C MET A 222 8.23 -10.25 0.43
N MET A 223 8.25 -9.63 1.62
CA MET A 223 8.96 -10.11 2.80
C MET A 223 8.03 -10.86 3.76
N ASP A 224 8.60 -11.69 4.63
CA ASP A 224 7.84 -12.22 5.74
C ASP A 224 7.64 -11.17 6.84
N ASP A 225 6.42 -11.10 7.40
CA ASP A 225 6.08 -10.14 8.44
C ASP A 225 6.97 -10.34 9.69
N LYS A 226 7.48 -11.56 9.95
CA LYS A 226 8.42 -11.83 11.05
C LYS A 226 9.78 -11.20 10.82
N GLU A 227 10.31 -11.25 9.60
CA GLU A 227 11.60 -10.63 9.28
C GLU A 227 11.56 -9.11 9.47
N ILE A 228 10.43 -8.49 9.07
CA ILE A 228 10.18 -7.06 9.28
C ILE A 228 10.11 -6.76 10.79
N GLU A 229 9.38 -7.57 11.56
CA GLU A 229 9.26 -7.39 13.01
C GLU A 229 10.59 -7.54 13.75
N GLU A 230 11.42 -8.51 13.36
CA GLU A 230 12.75 -8.70 13.90
C GLU A 230 13.65 -7.48 13.65
N ALA A 231 13.61 -6.93 12.43
CA ALA A 231 14.38 -5.74 12.08
C ALA A 231 13.93 -4.48 12.84
N LEU A 232 12.67 -4.41 13.30
CA LEU A 232 12.22 -3.30 14.15
C LEU A 232 12.91 -3.28 15.52
N ARG A 233 13.51 -4.38 15.97
CA ARG A 233 14.27 -4.42 17.23
C ARG A 233 15.56 -3.59 17.20
N TYR A 234 16.02 -3.18 16.01
CA TYR A 234 17.14 -2.24 15.88
C TYR A 234 16.77 -0.80 16.27
N LEU A 235 15.47 -0.49 16.34
CA LEU A 235 14.99 0.74 16.97
C LEU A 235 14.85 0.53 18.47
N TRP A 236 15.13 1.57 19.26
CA TRP A 236 14.88 1.54 20.71
C TRP A 236 13.42 1.19 21.05
N LYS A 237 12.47 1.65 20.21
CA LYS A 237 11.07 1.23 20.22
C LYS A 237 10.47 1.30 18.81
N PRO A 238 9.49 0.44 18.49
CA PRO A 238 8.71 0.59 17.27
C PRO A 238 8.04 1.96 17.19
N LEU A 239 7.82 2.44 15.97
CA LEU A 239 7.05 3.65 15.70
C LEU A 239 5.58 3.45 16.10
N PHE A 240 4.90 4.57 16.30
CA PHE A 240 3.48 4.56 16.66
C PHE A 240 2.57 4.09 15.52
N TRP A 241 3.05 4.15 14.27
CA TRP A 241 2.26 3.86 13.07
C TRP A 241 2.65 2.52 12.45
N SER A 242 1.68 1.62 12.31
CA SER A 242 1.85 0.28 11.74
C SER A 242 2.47 0.31 10.34
N GLN A 243 2.08 1.28 9.49
CA GLN A 243 2.65 1.40 8.14
C GLN A 243 4.09 1.85 8.13
N SER A 244 4.44 2.82 8.99
CA SER A 244 5.82 3.25 9.16
C SER A 244 6.69 2.11 9.68
N ASN A 245 6.19 1.31 10.63
CA ASN A 245 6.88 0.13 11.12
C ASN A 245 7.16 -0.89 10.00
N LYS A 246 6.17 -1.16 9.13
CA LYS A 246 6.38 -2.08 8.01
C LYS A 246 7.49 -1.59 7.07
N VAL A 247 7.45 -0.30 6.70
CA VAL A 247 8.43 0.30 5.79
C VAL A 247 9.82 0.34 6.41
N VAL A 248 9.95 0.80 7.67
CA VAL A 248 11.25 0.88 8.35
C VAL A 248 11.84 -0.51 8.61
N GLY A 249 11.03 -1.45 9.11
CA GLY A 249 11.49 -2.83 9.35
C GLY A 249 11.98 -3.50 8.05
N ALA A 250 11.21 -3.36 6.96
CA ALA A 250 11.62 -3.86 5.65
C ALA A 250 12.91 -3.20 5.17
N ALA A 251 12.99 -1.86 5.22
CA ALA A 251 14.18 -1.12 4.80
C ALA A 251 15.42 -1.54 5.59
N PHE A 252 15.30 -1.64 6.92
CA PHE A 252 16.39 -2.05 7.80
C PHE A 252 16.89 -3.46 7.49
N LYS A 253 15.96 -4.40 7.26
CA LYS A 253 16.32 -5.77 6.89
C LYS A 253 16.99 -5.82 5.51
N LEU A 254 16.46 -5.10 4.53
CA LEU A 254 16.97 -5.09 3.15
C LEU A 254 18.32 -4.38 3.02
N LEU A 255 18.55 -3.26 3.72
CA LEU A 255 19.84 -2.55 3.68
C LEU A 255 21.01 -3.38 4.24
N ARG A 256 20.71 -4.29 5.16
CA ARG A 256 21.68 -5.24 5.74
C ARG A 256 22.03 -6.41 4.84
N LYS A 257 21.19 -6.69 3.83
CA LYS A 257 21.35 -7.82 2.93
C LYS A 257 22.44 -7.49 1.90
N PRO A 258 23.54 -8.28 1.81
CA PRO A 258 24.60 -8.04 0.83
C PRO A 258 24.07 -8.00 -0.61
N GLU A 259 23.08 -8.83 -0.93
CA GLU A 259 22.47 -8.98 -2.24
C GLU A 259 21.67 -7.76 -2.73
N ILE A 260 21.34 -6.80 -1.86
CA ILE A 260 20.65 -5.57 -2.24
C ILE A 260 21.66 -4.53 -2.71
N ASP A 261 21.63 -4.19 -3.99
CA ASP A 261 22.61 -3.30 -4.64
C ASP A 261 22.27 -1.81 -4.46
N GLY A 262 21.00 -1.49 -4.19
CA GLY A 262 20.55 -0.13 -3.91
C GLY A 262 19.14 -0.09 -3.34
N MET A 263 18.76 1.07 -2.80
CA MET A 263 17.43 1.31 -2.27
C MET A 263 16.82 2.60 -2.82
N ILE A 264 15.54 2.56 -3.10
CA ILE A 264 14.72 3.71 -3.44
C ILE A 264 13.63 3.84 -2.38
N HIS A 265 13.60 4.95 -1.66
CA HIS A 265 12.51 5.30 -0.75
C HIS A 265 11.54 6.25 -1.43
N VAL A 266 10.30 5.80 -1.61
CA VAL A 266 9.21 6.61 -2.17
C VAL A 266 8.34 7.16 -1.04
N SER A 267 8.29 8.48 -1.00
CA SER A 267 7.58 9.30 -0.03
C SER A 267 6.53 10.15 -0.72
N SER A 268 5.62 10.75 0.04
CA SER A 268 4.69 11.77 -0.44
C SER A 268 4.94 13.11 0.24
N PHE A 269 4.79 14.19 -0.53
CA PHE A 269 4.81 15.54 0.01
C PHE A 269 3.72 15.70 1.08
N SER A 270 4.02 16.50 2.11
CA SER A 270 3.17 16.70 3.29
C SER A 270 2.78 15.42 4.06
N CYS A 271 3.61 14.38 4.00
CA CYS A 271 3.41 13.16 4.78
C CYS A 271 4.24 13.17 6.08
N GLY A 272 3.61 13.61 7.18
CA GLY A 272 4.28 13.74 8.47
C GLY A 272 4.82 12.42 9.04
N THR A 273 4.14 11.29 8.84
CA THR A 273 4.64 9.99 9.33
C THR A 273 5.83 9.48 8.54
N ASP A 274 5.91 9.84 7.25
CA ASP A 274 7.01 9.43 6.39
C ASP A 274 8.25 10.31 6.55
N ALA A 275 8.09 11.58 6.95
CA ALA A 275 9.23 12.44 7.30
C ALA A 275 10.17 11.76 8.31
N TRP A 276 9.62 11.07 9.33
CA TRP A 276 10.39 10.26 10.27
C TRP A 276 10.97 9.00 9.65
N VAL A 277 10.19 8.30 8.81
CA VAL A 277 10.62 7.06 8.14
C VAL A 277 11.81 7.33 7.23
N GLY A 278 11.76 8.37 6.39
CA GLY A 278 12.83 8.72 5.48
C GLY A 278 14.14 8.99 6.21
N SER A 279 14.11 9.79 7.27
CA SER A 279 15.32 10.08 8.06
C SER A 279 15.93 8.82 8.69
N LEU A 280 15.10 7.89 9.18
CA LEU A 280 15.58 6.62 9.73
C LEU A 280 16.24 5.74 8.66
N ILE A 281 15.62 5.66 7.47
CA ILE A 281 16.16 4.89 6.33
C ILE A 281 17.47 5.50 5.84
N GLU A 282 17.55 6.83 5.76
CA GLU A 282 18.77 7.54 5.35
C GLU A 282 19.95 7.28 6.30
N LEU A 283 19.71 7.32 7.62
CA LEU A 283 20.73 6.99 8.61
C LEU A 283 21.21 5.55 8.47
N GLU A 284 20.29 4.62 8.27
CA GLU A 284 20.62 3.22 8.13
C GLU A 284 21.35 2.91 6.83
N ALA A 285 20.95 3.53 5.71
CA ALA A 285 21.62 3.35 4.43
C ALA A 285 23.07 3.85 4.46
N LYS A 286 23.32 4.97 5.15
CA LYS A 286 24.69 5.49 5.39
C LYS A 286 25.54 4.50 6.19
N LYS A 287 24.97 3.87 7.23
CA LYS A 287 25.67 2.90 8.07
C LYS A 287 26.16 1.67 7.28
N PHE A 288 25.40 1.23 6.28
CA PHE A 288 25.74 0.08 5.43
C PHE A 288 26.32 0.48 4.07
N GLU A 289 26.60 1.77 3.86
CA GLU A 289 27.14 2.35 2.62
C GLU A 289 26.38 1.92 1.35
N LYS A 290 25.06 1.74 1.48
CA LYS A 290 24.17 1.37 0.38
C LYS A 290 23.68 2.62 -0.35
N PRO A 291 23.69 2.66 -1.69
CA PRO A 291 23.07 3.74 -2.45
C PRO A 291 21.59 3.88 -2.08
N LEU A 292 21.18 5.09 -1.72
CA LEU A 292 19.79 5.43 -1.41
C LEU A 292 19.35 6.62 -2.26
N MET A 293 18.25 6.46 -2.98
CA MET A 293 17.54 7.57 -3.62
C MET A 293 16.20 7.79 -2.94
N ARG A 294 15.91 9.03 -2.56
CA ARG A 294 14.60 9.43 -2.07
C ARG A 294 13.79 10.13 -3.16
N ILE A 295 12.61 9.60 -3.43
CA ILE A 295 11.62 10.20 -4.34
C ILE A 295 10.49 10.74 -3.47
N VAL A 296 10.20 12.03 -3.57
CA VAL A 296 9.04 12.65 -2.93
C VAL A 296 8.05 12.96 -4.05
N VAL A 297 6.91 12.29 -4.02
CA VAL A 297 5.83 12.50 -4.99
C VAL A 297 4.79 13.48 -4.45
N ASP A 298 4.24 14.25 -5.37
CA ASP A 298 3.24 15.29 -5.15
C ASP A 298 2.36 15.48 -6.40
N GLU A 299 1.31 16.30 -6.30
CA GLU A 299 0.36 16.63 -7.37
C GLU A 299 1.04 17.10 -8.67
N HIS A 300 2.18 17.79 -8.55
CA HIS A 300 2.90 18.41 -9.66
C HIS A 300 4.12 17.62 -10.14
N THR A 301 4.27 16.37 -9.71
CA THR A 301 5.46 15.57 -10.05
C THR A 301 5.54 15.30 -11.54
N ALA A 302 6.50 15.94 -12.21
CA ALA A 302 6.76 15.73 -13.63
C ALA A 302 7.48 14.39 -13.87
N GLU A 303 6.95 13.57 -14.77
CA GLU A 303 7.48 12.26 -15.12
C GLU A 303 8.93 12.34 -15.65
N ALA A 304 9.22 13.31 -16.52
CA ALA A 304 10.53 13.46 -17.14
C ALA A 304 11.66 13.63 -16.11
N GLY A 305 11.44 14.47 -15.09
CA GLY A 305 12.42 14.70 -14.04
C GLY A 305 12.66 13.47 -13.15
N LEU A 306 11.64 12.60 -13.00
CA LEU A 306 11.80 11.33 -12.30
C LEU A 306 12.66 10.35 -13.09
N VAL A 307 12.43 10.24 -14.40
CA VAL A 307 13.14 9.29 -15.27
C VAL A 307 14.64 9.58 -15.29
N THR A 308 15.06 10.84 -15.49
CA THR A 308 16.49 11.19 -15.52
C THR A 308 17.18 10.89 -14.18
N ARG A 309 16.50 11.12 -13.05
CA ARG A 309 17.03 10.78 -11.72
C ARG A 309 17.13 9.27 -11.52
N LEU A 310 16.17 8.52 -12.04
CA LEU A 310 16.17 7.07 -12.00
C LEU A 310 17.34 6.50 -12.82
N GLU A 311 17.56 7.00 -14.04
CA GLU A 311 18.69 6.63 -14.90
C GLU A 311 20.03 6.84 -14.17
N ALA A 312 20.27 8.06 -13.66
CA ALA A 312 21.48 8.37 -12.91
C ALA A 312 21.68 7.46 -11.68
N PHE A 313 20.60 7.15 -10.95
CA PHE A 313 20.67 6.23 -9.81
C PHE A 313 21.00 4.80 -10.25
N THR A 314 20.36 4.30 -11.30
CA THR A 314 20.61 2.95 -11.81
C THR A 314 22.03 2.77 -12.34
N ASP A 315 22.61 3.81 -12.96
CA ASP A 315 24.00 3.77 -13.44
C ASP A 315 25.00 3.76 -12.29
N LEU A 316 24.73 4.53 -11.21
CA LEU A 316 25.51 4.45 -9.98
C LEU A 316 25.50 3.04 -9.38
N VAL A 317 24.32 2.39 -9.33
CA VAL A 317 24.17 1.03 -8.81
C VAL A 317 24.96 0.03 -9.66
N ARG A 318 24.84 0.10 -11.00
CA ARG A 318 25.60 -0.76 -11.93
C ARG A 318 27.11 -0.58 -11.77
N TRP A 319 27.56 0.67 -11.68
CA TRP A 319 28.98 0.99 -11.53
C TRP A 319 29.57 0.43 -10.22
N ARG A 320 28.84 0.54 -9.10
CA ARG A 320 29.26 -0.06 -7.82
C ARG A 320 29.31 -1.58 -7.89
N LYS A 321 28.33 -2.23 -8.53
CA LYS A 321 28.32 -3.69 -8.68
C LYS A 321 29.48 -4.17 -9.56
N GLY A 322 29.77 -3.48 -10.67
CA GLY A 322 30.91 -3.80 -11.54
C GLY A 322 32.26 -3.72 -10.82
N ARG A 323 32.43 -2.79 -9.87
CA ARG A 323 33.63 -2.71 -9.00
C ARG A 323 33.77 -3.86 -8.01
N ALA A 324 32.68 -4.55 -7.65
CA ALA A 324 32.71 -5.68 -6.72
C ALA A 324 33.04 -7.03 -7.40
N VAL A 325 33.08 -7.06 -8.74
CA VAL A 325 33.33 -8.26 -9.56
C VAL A 325 34.79 -8.33 -10.06
N ILE A 326 35.63 -7.35 -9.73
CA ILE A 326 37.06 -7.28 -10.05
C ILE A 326 37.87 -7.40 -8.75
#